data_AF-A0A920N3T8-F1
#
_entry.id   AF-A0A920N3T8-F1
#
_cell.length_a   1.000
_cell.length_b   1.000
_cell.length_c   1.000
_cell.angle_alpha   90.00
_cell.angle_beta   90.00
_cell.angle_gamma   90.00
#
_symmetry.space_group_name_H-M   'P 1'
#
loop_
_entity.id
_entity.type
_entity.pdbx_description
1 polymer ?
#
loop_
_entity_poly.entity_id
_entity_poly.type
_entity_poly.pdbx_seq_one_letter_code
_entity_poly.pdbx_strand_id
1 'polypeptide(L)'
;MARTTVTRDTMGSPSLTIGTRNVVDAGNFFKGQLDEIKLFDGPLNEAQVRAAMQSPVPREFAVAFRDGVLPASLAAQRAALRRNLTLLEDQAREMRAQIPPEPRMAMAIREGGTPDSLFPGIQDVPKHNRGRYDRLGKVVPRRMPQFLAGMNQPVIAKGSGRRELAEWIASEDNPLTARVIVNRVWQHHFGKGLVGTTNNFGLLGAEPTHPELLDWLACWFIDNGWSLKKLHRLIVTSATYQQSSWQDRAIVRRDAANHMLTRMPSSRLESEPLRDAMLAVAGRLDHRRGGPAKGRNDVPRRSLYIQTRRFDRNDYAMLFDCANPEQVVAQRSVSITAPQALFLLNNTFVKQQAKALAARVSEEVQRAGGHGCSESTNCCFPGQRPSWNWPLLKNSSPVHRTATRVGTNTPNCCWQATNSFMWSRVRRLAFHGPALVTSLRWSSARGSACSPFTTLVRRWRR
;
A
#
# COMPACT_ATOMS: atom_id res chain seq x y z
N MET A 1 1.15 -47.81 -34.46
CA MET A 1 1.29 -47.89 -32.99
C MET A 1 0.86 -46.57 -32.38
N ALA A 2 -0.31 -46.52 -31.74
CA ALA A 2 -0.77 -45.32 -31.04
C ALA A 2 -0.01 -45.20 -29.70
N ARG A 3 0.70 -44.10 -29.49
CA ARG A 3 1.31 -43.76 -28.18
C ARG A 3 0.23 -43.19 -27.27
N THR A 4 -0.33 -44.01 -26.40
CA THR A 4 -1.20 -43.57 -25.31
C THR A 4 -0.34 -43.12 -24.14
N THR A 5 -0.39 -41.83 -23.78
CA THR A 5 0.28 -41.29 -22.60
C THR A 5 -0.61 -41.45 -21.37
N VAL A 6 -0.10 -42.10 -20.32
CA VAL A 6 -0.73 -42.12 -19.00
C VAL A 6 -0.41 -40.78 -18.31
N THR A 7 -1.44 -40.02 -17.96
CA THR A 7 -1.26 -38.77 -17.20
C THR A 7 -1.87 -38.94 -15.81
N ARG A 8 -1.05 -38.75 -14.78
CA ARG A 8 -1.56 -38.50 -13.43
C ARG A 8 -1.89 -37.01 -13.38
N ASP A 9 -3.15 -36.66 -13.14
CA ASP A 9 -3.49 -35.28 -12.88
C ASP A 9 -2.79 -34.85 -11.59
N THR A 10 -1.77 -34.00 -11.73
CA THR A 10 -0.97 -33.50 -10.61
C THR A 10 -1.77 -32.54 -9.72
N MET A 11 -3.00 -32.18 -10.08
CA MET A 11 -3.88 -31.28 -9.34
C MET A 11 -4.93 -32.02 -8.49
N GLY A 12 -4.49 -33.00 -7.69
CA GLY A 12 -5.24 -33.41 -6.50
C GLY A 12 -6.39 -34.41 -6.69
N SER A 13 -6.55 -35.02 -7.87
CA SER A 13 -7.46 -36.17 -8.01
C SER A 13 -6.78 -37.45 -7.48
N PRO A 14 -7.43 -38.25 -6.62
CA PRO A 14 -6.88 -39.51 -6.12
C PRO A 14 -6.90 -40.64 -7.16
N SER A 15 -7.51 -40.42 -8.34
CA SER A 15 -7.68 -41.43 -9.39
C SER A 15 -6.68 -41.26 -10.55
N LEU A 16 -6.06 -42.38 -10.95
CA LEU A 16 -5.27 -42.47 -12.18
C LEU A 16 -6.24 -42.52 -13.37
N THR A 17 -6.08 -41.62 -14.34
CA THR A 17 -6.93 -41.58 -15.55
C THR A 17 -6.12 -42.00 -16.76
N ILE A 18 -6.58 -43.00 -17.52
CA ILE A 18 -5.90 -43.54 -18.70
C ILE A 18 -6.71 -43.18 -19.93
N GLY A 19 -6.06 -42.62 -20.97
CA GLY A 19 -6.69 -42.34 -22.27
C GLY A 19 -7.06 -40.88 -22.54
N THR A 20 -6.66 -39.92 -21.72
CA THR A 20 -6.85 -38.49 -22.02
C THR A 20 -5.71 -37.96 -22.89
N ARG A 21 -6.04 -37.59 -24.13
CA ARG A 21 -5.18 -36.76 -24.99
C ARG A 21 -5.73 -35.33 -24.95
N ASN A 22 -4.93 -34.37 -24.49
CA ASN A 22 -5.20 -32.96 -24.78
C ASN A 22 -4.91 -32.76 -26.27
N VAL A 23 -5.97 -32.69 -27.10
CA VAL A 23 -6.08 -31.97 -28.40
C VAL A 23 -7.13 -32.65 -29.33
N VAL A 24 -8.26 -31.94 -29.48
CA VAL A 24 -9.14 -31.63 -30.66
C VAL A 24 -9.46 -32.66 -31.77
N ASP A 25 -8.92 -33.88 -31.83
CA ASP A 25 -9.33 -34.81 -32.90
C ASP A 25 -10.57 -35.63 -32.52
N ALA A 26 -11.73 -35.16 -32.99
CA ALA A 26 -13.01 -35.84 -32.89
C ALA A 26 -13.00 -37.16 -33.69
N GLY A 27 -13.11 -38.31 -33.01
CA GLY A 27 -13.65 -39.53 -33.64
C GLY A 27 -13.03 -40.86 -33.27
N ASN A 28 -11.75 -40.91 -32.87
CA ASN A 28 -11.06 -42.18 -32.57
C ASN A 28 -10.79 -42.36 -31.06
N PHE A 29 -11.87 -42.44 -30.28
CA PHE A 29 -11.78 -42.96 -28.92
C PHE A 29 -11.59 -44.48 -28.98
N PHE A 30 -10.74 -45.02 -28.11
CA PHE A 30 -10.73 -46.45 -27.84
C PHE A 30 -12.10 -46.84 -27.26
N LYS A 31 -12.94 -47.51 -28.07
CA LYS A 31 -14.29 -47.95 -27.68
C LYS A 31 -14.32 -49.37 -27.07
N GLY A 32 -13.16 -49.95 -26.78
CA GLY A 32 -13.04 -51.28 -26.18
C GLY A 32 -13.09 -51.23 -24.65
N GLN A 33 -13.42 -52.37 -24.03
CA GLN A 33 -13.20 -52.57 -22.60
C GLN A 33 -11.73 -52.93 -22.36
N LEU A 34 -11.13 -52.38 -21.31
CA LEU A 34 -9.78 -52.71 -20.86
C LEU A 34 -9.87 -53.91 -19.91
N ASP A 35 -9.37 -55.07 -20.32
CA ASP A 35 -9.36 -56.28 -19.49
C ASP A 35 -8.21 -56.32 -18.47
N GLU A 36 -7.01 -55.86 -18.85
CA GLU A 36 -5.79 -56.01 -18.02
C GLU A 36 -4.87 -54.78 -18.15
N ILE A 37 -4.36 -54.29 -17.01
CA ILE A 37 -3.35 -53.21 -16.96
C ILE A 37 -2.18 -53.67 -16.09
N LYS A 38 -0.97 -53.69 -16.67
CA LYS A 38 0.29 -53.97 -15.96
C LYS A 38 1.15 -52.72 -15.88
N LEU A 39 1.59 -52.38 -14.67
CA LEU A 39 2.48 -51.26 -14.39
C LEU A 39 3.87 -51.80 -14.07
N PHE A 40 4.90 -51.16 -14.61
CA PHE A 40 6.30 -51.55 -14.43
C PHE A 40 7.12 -50.33 -14.02
N ASP A 41 8.13 -50.56 -13.17
CA ASP A 41 8.97 -49.49 -12.59
C ASP A 41 10.06 -48.97 -13.55
N GLY A 42 9.97 -49.29 -14.85
CA GLY A 42 10.94 -48.88 -15.86
C GLY A 42 10.56 -49.25 -17.30
N PRO A 43 11.33 -48.78 -18.30
CA PRO A 43 11.10 -49.11 -19.70
C PRO A 43 11.39 -50.58 -19.98
N LEU A 44 10.42 -51.31 -20.53
CA LEU A 44 10.57 -52.72 -20.88
C LEU A 44 11.23 -52.89 -22.25
N ASN A 45 12.10 -53.89 -22.37
CA ASN A 45 12.61 -54.34 -23.66
C ASN A 45 11.62 -55.31 -24.34
N GLU A 46 11.83 -55.61 -25.63
CA GLU A 46 10.88 -56.37 -26.45
C GLU A 46 10.62 -57.80 -25.94
N ALA A 47 11.64 -58.45 -25.37
CA ALA A 47 11.51 -59.76 -24.75
C ALA A 47 10.67 -59.70 -23.46
N GLN A 48 10.89 -58.67 -22.64
CA GLN A 48 10.12 -58.42 -21.42
C GLN A 48 8.66 -58.07 -21.73
N VAL A 49 8.38 -57.33 -22.81
CA VAL A 49 7.00 -57.05 -23.25
C VAL A 49 6.30 -58.35 -23.65
N ARG A 50 6.97 -59.23 -24.39
CA ARG A 50 6.40 -60.52 -24.80
C ARG A 50 6.14 -61.44 -23.60
N ALA A 51 7.07 -61.51 -22.66
CA ALA A 51 6.90 -62.26 -21.41
C ALA A 51 5.76 -61.68 -20.54
N ALA A 52 5.67 -60.35 -20.45
CA ALA A 52 4.61 -59.67 -19.73
C ALA A 52 3.22 -59.91 -20.33
N MET A 53 3.10 -60.08 -21.65
CA MET A 53 1.84 -60.45 -22.30
C MET A 53 1.42 -61.90 -22.05
N GLN A 54 2.37 -62.79 -21.81
CA GLN A 54 2.12 -64.23 -21.63
C GLN A 54 1.85 -64.66 -20.18
N SER A 55 2.22 -63.83 -19.21
CA SER A 55 1.96 -64.11 -17.78
C SER A 55 0.58 -63.58 -17.38
N PRO A 56 -0.44 -64.43 -17.13
CA PRO A 56 -1.76 -63.94 -16.71
C PRO A 56 -1.69 -63.29 -15.32
N VAL A 57 -2.52 -62.26 -15.04
CA VAL A 57 -2.67 -61.77 -13.66
C VAL A 57 -3.04 -62.95 -12.76
N PRO A 58 -2.35 -63.16 -11.61
CA PRO A 58 -2.76 -64.16 -10.65
C PRO A 58 -4.24 -63.97 -10.26
N ARG A 59 -5.03 -65.05 -10.21
CA ARG A 59 -6.49 -65.00 -10.01
C ARG A 59 -6.92 -64.21 -8.77
N GLU A 60 -6.07 -64.15 -7.75
CA GLU A 60 -6.28 -63.36 -6.53
C GLU A 60 -6.50 -61.86 -6.79
N PHE A 61 -5.87 -61.28 -7.82
CA PHE A 61 -6.04 -59.85 -8.17
C PHE A 61 -7.25 -59.60 -9.06
N ALA A 62 -7.63 -60.57 -9.91
CA ALA A 62 -8.75 -60.47 -10.83
C ALA A 62 -10.12 -60.48 -10.10
N VAL A 63 -10.19 -61.15 -8.93
CA VAL A 63 -11.38 -61.21 -8.08
C VAL A 63 -11.42 -60.00 -7.12
N ALA A 64 -10.28 -59.69 -6.49
CA ALA A 64 -10.13 -58.59 -5.51
C ALA A 64 -10.50 -57.20 -6.06
N PHE A 65 -10.18 -56.91 -7.32
CA PHE A 65 -10.53 -55.62 -7.95
C PHE A 65 -12.04 -55.47 -8.19
N ARG A 66 -12.75 -56.60 -8.37
CA ARG A 66 -14.19 -56.64 -8.64
C ARG A 66 -15.02 -56.32 -7.40
N ASP A 67 -14.50 -56.67 -6.22
CA ASP A 67 -15.17 -56.48 -4.92
C ASP A 67 -14.62 -55.30 -4.11
N GLY A 68 -13.64 -54.55 -4.64
CA GLY A 68 -13.03 -53.39 -3.98
C GLY A 68 -12.17 -53.72 -2.75
N VAL A 69 -11.81 -54.99 -2.56
CA VAL A 69 -11.02 -55.48 -1.41
C VAL A 69 -9.62 -55.83 -1.87
N LEU A 70 -8.59 -55.24 -1.23
CA LEU A 70 -7.19 -55.55 -1.55
C LEU A 70 -6.87 -57.03 -1.18
N PRO A 71 -6.11 -57.76 -2.03
CA PRO A 71 -5.60 -59.09 -1.69
C PRO A 71 -4.82 -59.07 -0.37
N ALA A 72 -4.89 -60.14 0.42
CA ALA A 72 -4.27 -60.22 1.75
C ALA A 72 -2.76 -59.95 1.73
N SER A 73 -2.07 -60.38 0.67
CA SER A 73 -0.64 -60.13 0.42
C SER A 73 -0.31 -58.63 0.29
N LEU A 74 -1.14 -57.88 -0.45
CA LEU A 74 -1.00 -56.42 -0.61
C LEU A 74 -1.51 -55.64 0.61
N ALA A 75 -2.52 -56.15 1.32
CA ALA A 75 -3.02 -55.53 2.55
C ALA A 75 -1.92 -55.53 3.63
N ALA A 76 -1.18 -56.64 3.76
CA ALA A 76 -0.03 -56.76 4.65
C ALA A 76 1.11 -55.80 4.25
N GLN A 77 1.46 -55.75 2.95
CA GLN A 77 2.48 -54.82 2.45
C GLN A 77 2.08 -53.36 2.63
N ARG A 78 0.82 -53.00 2.37
CA ARG A 78 0.30 -51.64 2.58
C ARG A 78 0.31 -51.24 4.06
N ALA A 79 -0.02 -52.17 4.96
CA ALA A 79 0.08 -51.94 6.40
C ALA A 79 1.55 -51.75 6.84
N ALA A 80 2.49 -52.53 6.28
CA ALA A 80 3.92 -52.34 6.52
C ALA A 80 4.43 -50.98 5.99
N LEU A 81 4.08 -50.61 4.76
CA LEU A 81 4.45 -49.33 4.16
C LEU A 81 3.88 -48.14 4.93
N ARG A 82 2.63 -48.22 5.40
CA ARG A 82 2.03 -47.17 6.25
C ARG A 82 2.78 -47.01 7.56
N ARG A 83 3.17 -48.11 8.21
CA ARG A 83 3.99 -48.08 9.43
C ARG A 83 5.36 -47.43 9.18
N ASN A 84 5.98 -47.73 8.04
CA ASN A 84 7.25 -47.10 7.66
C ASN A 84 7.08 -45.61 7.35
N LEU A 85 5.98 -45.23 6.69
CA LEU A 85 5.67 -43.82 6.41
C LEU A 85 5.48 -43.03 7.70
N THR A 86 4.70 -43.54 8.65
CA THR A 86 4.51 -42.88 9.95
C THR A 86 5.83 -42.75 10.71
N LEU A 87 6.66 -43.79 10.67
CA LEU A 87 7.97 -43.77 11.32
C LEU A 87 8.91 -42.73 10.68
N LEU A 88 8.94 -42.64 9.35
CA LEU A 88 9.71 -41.64 8.63
C LEU A 88 9.19 -40.21 8.85
N GLU A 89 7.87 -40.03 8.95
CA GLU A 89 7.25 -38.74 9.28
C GLU A 89 7.61 -38.28 10.70
N ASP A 90 7.62 -39.20 11.66
CA ASP A 90 8.02 -38.93 13.03
C ASP A 90 9.52 -38.62 13.13
N GLN A 91 10.37 -39.39 12.45
CA GLN A 91 11.80 -39.09 12.32
C GLN A 91 12.06 -37.72 11.68
N ALA A 92 11.33 -37.37 10.62
CA ALA A 92 11.45 -36.06 9.99
C ALA A 92 10.99 -34.93 10.91
N ARG A 93 9.97 -35.17 11.74
CA ARG A 93 9.50 -34.21 12.76
C ARG A 93 10.55 -34.00 13.85
N GLU A 94 11.15 -35.09 14.33
CA GLU A 94 12.19 -35.06 15.35
C GLU A 94 13.46 -34.37 14.85
N MET A 95 13.92 -34.72 13.64
CA MET A 95 15.03 -34.03 12.98
C MET A 95 14.74 -32.54 12.79
N ARG A 96 13.52 -32.17 12.37
CA ARG A 96 13.12 -30.75 12.25
C ARG A 96 13.08 -30.02 13.59
N ALA A 97 12.72 -30.70 14.67
CA ALA A 97 12.71 -30.12 16.02
C ALA A 97 14.13 -29.87 16.56
N GLN A 98 15.11 -30.66 16.12
CA GLN A 98 16.52 -30.47 16.44
C GLN A 98 17.20 -29.34 15.65
N ILE A 99 16.60 -28.89 14.54
CA ILE A 99 17.13 -27.76 13.77
C ILE A 99 17.00 -26.49 14.65
N PRO A 100 18.11 -25.84 15.02
CA PRO A 100 18.05 -24.59 15.77
C PRO A 100 17.24 -23.56 14.96
N PRO A 101 16.43 -22.71 15.62
CA PRO A 101 15.66 -21.70 14.92
C PRO A 101 16.60 -20.84 14.09
N GLU A 102 16.21 -20.54 12.85
CA GLU A 102 17.01 -19.70 11.98
C GLU A 102 17.35 -18.39 12.70
N PRO A 103 18.62 -17.96 12.71
CA PRO A 103 18.98 -16.68 13.30
C PRO A 103 18.14 -15.60 12.62
N ARG A 104 17.79 -14.56 13.39
CA ARG A 104 17.08 -13.40 12.83
C ARG A 104 17.99 -12.70 11.82
N MET A 105 17.85 -13.08 10.56
CA MET A 105 18.55 -12.45 9.45
C MET A 105 17.80 -11.19 9.05
N ALA A 106 18.56 -10.12 8.80
CA ALA A 106 18.05 -8.93 8.14
C ALA A 106 18.75 -8.83 6.79
N MET A 107 17.98 -8.48 5.75
CA MET A 107 18.57 -8.11 4.47
C MET A 107 19.45 -6.86 4.69
N ALA A 108 20.75 -7.03 4.55
CA ALA A 108 21.71 -5.93 4.61
C ALA A 108 22.19 -5.61 3.20
N ILE A 109 22.33 -4.31 2.91
CA ILE A 109 22.99 -3.85 1.70
C ILE A 109 24.47 -3.78 2.01
N ARG A 110 25.29 -4.50 1.26
CA ARG A 110 26.75 -4.40 1.32
C ARG A 110 27.26 -3.72 0.07
N GLU A 111 28.22 -2.83 0.23
CA GLU A 111 28.96 -2.28 -0.90
C GLU A 111 29.81 -3.37 -1.54
N GLY A 112 29.73 -3.54 -2.85
CA GLY A 112 30.48 -4.54 -3.59
C GLY A 112 30.08 -4.57 -5.06
N GLY A 113 30.95 -5.16 -5.87
CA GLY A 113 30.64 -5.56 -7.22
C GLY A 113 30.20 -7.02 -7.28
N THR A 114 29.87 -7.52 -8.47
CA THR A 114 29.63 -8.94 -8.65
C THR A 114 30.99 -9.64 -8.71
N PRO A 115 31.31 -10.57 -7.80
CA PRO A 115 32.52 -11.36 -7.88
C PRO A 115 32.65 -11.98 -9.27
N ASP A 116 33.86 -11.99 -9.83
CA ASP A 116 34.17 -12.53 -11.16
C ASP A 116 33.55 -11.78 -12.36
N SER A 117 32.96 -10.60 -12.14
CA SER A 117 32.56 -9.70 -13.22
C SER A 117 33.66 -8.69 -13.57
N LEU A 118 33.47 -7.95 -14.67
CA LEU A 118 34.34 -6.84 -15.07
C LEU A 118 34.50 -5.76 -13.97
N PHE A 119 33.54 -5.70 -13.04
CA PHE A 119 33.52 -4.79 -11.90
C PHE A 119 33.39 -5.61 -10.60
N PRO A 120 34.48 -6.24 -10.12
CA PRO A 120 34.45 -7.10 -8.93
C PRO A 120 34.22 -6.29 -7.63
N GLY A 121 34.54 -4.99 -7.67
CA GLY A 121 34.31 -4.05 -6.58
C GLY A 121 33.68 -2.75 -7.09
N ILE A 122 33.38 -1.85 -6.15
CA ILE A 122 32.94 -0.51 -6.52
C ILE A 122 34.16 0.35 -6.83
N GLN A 123 34.21 0.86 -8.06
CA GLN A 123 35.34 1.57 -8.61
C GLN A 123 34.87 2.61 -9.63
N ASP A 124 35.79 3.43 -10.11
CA ASP A 124 35.53 4.34 -11.22
C ASP A 124 35.24 3.55 -12.50
N VAL A 125 34.25 4.02 -13.27
CA VAL A 125 33.67 3.22 -14.37
C VAL A 125 34.09 3.80 -15.72
N PRO A 126 34.53 2.99 -16.68
CA PRO A 126 34.73 3.42 -18.07
C PRO A 126 33.44 3.93 -18.69
N LYS A 127 33.54 5.03 -19.44
CA LYS A 127 32.42 5.55 -20.22
C LYS A 127 32.06 4.55 -21.33
N HIS A 128 30.82 4.05 -21.34
CA HIS A 128 30.32 3.24 -22.45
C HIS A 128 30.08 4.12 -23.68
N ASN A 129 30.89 3.93 -24.74
CA ASN A 129 30.79 4.72 -25.95
C ASN A 129 29.50 4.39 -26.70
N ARG A 130 28.59 5.37 -26.83
CA ARG A 130 27.24 5.20 -27.41
C ARG A 130 26.39 4.16 -26.66
N GLY A 131 26.62 3.97 -25.35
CA GLY A 131 25.86 3.03 -24.51
C GLY A 131 26.15 1.55 -24.76
N ARG A 132 27.18 1.23 -25.55
CA ARG A 132 27.60 -0.13 -25.83
C ARG A 132 28.47 -0.70 -24.70
N TYR A 133 28.07 -1.86 -24.16
CA TYR A 133 28.77 -2.54 -23.06
C TYR A 133 30.14 -3.10 -23.47
N ASP A 134 30.33 -3.40 -24.75
CA ASP A 134 31.56 -3.92 -25.36
C ASP A 134 32.58 -2.82 -25.71
N ARG A 135 32.14 -1.55 -25.81
CA ARG A 135 33.00 -0.42 -26.22
C ARG A 135 33.25 0.54 -25.07
N LEU A 136 34.26 0.19 -24.27
CA LEU A 136 34.71 0.99 -23.13
C LEU A 136 35.58 2.16 -23.60
N GLY A 137 35.27 3.36 -23.11
CA GLY A 137 36.06 4.57 -23.28
C GLY A 137 36.87 4.89 -22.01
N LYS A 138 37.26 6.16 -21.87
CA LYS A 138 38.03 6.65 -20.71
C LYS A 138 37.28 6.37 -19.41
N VAL A 139 38.03 5.91 -18.40
CA VAL A 139 37.56 5.79 -17.01
C VAL A 139 37.15 7.17 -16.49
N VAL A 140 35.91 7.27 -16.03
CA VAL A 140 35.36 8.51 -15.45
C VAL A 140 35.33 8.36 -13.93
N PRO A 141 35.96 9.28 -13.19
CA PRO A 141 35.93 9.24 -11.74
C PRO A 141 34.50 9.44 -11.23
N ARG A 142 34.15 8.73 -10.18
CA ARG A 142 32.87 8.93 -9.48
C ARG A 142 32.83 10.34 -8.91
N ARG A 143 31.75 11.06 -9.20
CA ARG A 143 31.48 12.43 -8.75
C ARG A 143 30.03 12.81 -9.04
N MET A 144 29.53 13.85 -8.39
CA MET A 144 28.26 14.47 -8.78
C MET A 144 28.41 15.12 -10.16
N PRO A 145 27.34 15.17 -10.98
CA PRO A 145 27.36 15.97 -12.19
C PRO A 145 27.84 17.40 -11.89
N GLN A 146 28.87 17.85 -12.62
CA GLN A 146 29.59 19.10 -12.36
C GLN A 146 28.67 20.34 -12.40
N PHE A 147 27.60 20.30 -13.17
CA PHE A 147 26.65 21.40 -13.23
C PHE A 147 25.80 21.56 -11.96
N LEU A 148 25.73 20.53 -11.10
CA LEU A 148 24.99 20.57 -9.82
C LEU A 148 25.89 20.95 -8.64
N ALA A 149 27.07 20.33 -8.55
CA ALA A 149 27.97 20.51 -7.40
C ALA A 149 29.23 21.33 -7.73
N GLY A 150 29.33 21.91 -8.93
CA GLY A 150 30.49 22.67 -9.36
C GLY A 150 31.73 21.81 -9.63
N MET A 151 32.88 22.48 -9.75
CA MET A 151 34.18 21.85 -10.04
C MET A 151 34.94 21.41 -8.79
N ASN A 152 34.69 22.05 -7.64
CA ASN A 152 35.38 21.79 -6.38
C ASN A 152 34.62 20.75 -5.54
N GLN A 153 34.56 19.52 -6.03
CA GLN A 153 33.90 18.42 -5.32
C GLN A 153 34.93 17.59 -4.53
N PRO A 154 34.60 17.12 -3.31
CA PRO A 154 35.48 16.22 -2.58
C PRO A 154 35.66 14.90 -3.34
N VAL A 155 36.89 14.40 -3.36
CA VAL A 155 37.22 13.15 -4.05
C VAL A 155 36.63 11.98 -3.27
N ILE A 156 35.93 11.07 -3.96
CA ILE A 156 35.42 9.83 -3.38
C ILE A 156 36.58 8.85 -3.24
N ALA A 157 37.26 8.91 -2.09
CA ALA A 157 38.44 8.08 -1.82
C ALA A 157 38.10 6.67 -1.32
N LYS A 158 36.96 6.48 -0.63
CA LYS A 158 36.56 5.20 -0.02
C LYS A 158 35.09 4.89 -0.27
N GLY A 159 34.78 3.59 -0.37
CA GLY A 159 33.42 3.09 -0.54
C GLY A 159 32.82 3.44 -1.89
N SER A 160 31.49 3.43 -2.00
CA SER A 160 30.78 3.57 -3.26
C SER A 160 30.65 5.00 -3.78
N GLY A 161 30.75 6.00 -2.91
CA GLY A 161 30.35 7.38 -3.22
C GLY A 161 28.88 7.69 -2.93
N ARG A 162 28.08 6.72 -2.48
CA ARG A 162 26.64 6.93 -2.20
C ARG A 162 26.40 7.87 -1.03
N ARG A 163 27.26 7.85 -0.02
CA ARG A 163 27.17 8.74 1.13
C ARG A 163 27.49 10.18 0.69
N GLU A 164 28.56 10.36 -0.05
CA GLU A 164 28.97 11.64 -0.62
C GLU A 164 27.88 12.18 -1.56
N LEU A 165 27.25 11.30 -2.35
CA LEU A 165 26.07 11.66 -3.15
C LEU A 165 24.89 12.11 -2.30
N ALA A 166 24.59 11.43 -1.19
CA ALA A 166 23.53 11.83 -0.27
C ALA A 166 23.83 13.18 0.39
N GLU A 167 25.08 13.40 0.81
CA GLU A 167 25.57 14.67 1.36
C GLU A 167 25.46 15.80 0.33
N TRP A 168 25.79 15.58 -0.95
CA TRP A 168 25.61 16.57 -2.01
C TRP A 168 24.15 16.88 -2.31
N ILE A 169 23.28 15.86 -2.32
CA ILE A 169 21.85 16.05 -2.53
C ILE A 169 21.26 16.86 -1.37
N ALA A 170 21.62 16.54 -0.13
CA ALA A 170 21.11 17.20 1.07
C ALA A 170 21.95 18.43 1.50
N SER A 171 22.83 18.93 0.64
CA SER A 171 23.64 20.13 0.93
C SER A 171 22.77 21.38 0.96
N GLU A 172 23.11 22.31 1.84
CA GLU A 172 22.49 23.64 1.93
C GLU A 172 22.76 24.47 0.66
N ASP A 173 23.88 24.21 -0.03
CA ASP A 173 24.22 24.82 -1.32
C ASP A 173 23.32 24.35 -2.46
N ASN A 174 22.54 23.27 -2.26
CA ASN A 174 21.61 22.72 -3.23
C ASN A 174 20.15 23.09 -2.89
N PRO A 175 19.63 24.21 -3.40
CA PRO A 175 18.28 24.68 -3.07
C PRO A 175 17.17 23.80 -3.66
N LEU A 176 17.46 22.97 -4.67
CA LEU A 176 16.44 22.16 -5.34
C LEU A 176 15.88 21.10 -4.40
N THR A 177 16.71 20.47 -3.57
CA THR A 177 16.28 19.42 -2.67
C THR A 177 15.26 19.95 -1.64
N ALA A 178 15.56 21.09 -1.03
CA ALA A 178 14.65 21.76 -0.09
C ALA A 178 13.33 22.18 -0.76
N ARG A 179 13.39 22.79 -1.95
CA ARG A 179 12.18 23.17 -2.71
C ARG A 179 11.31 21.97 -3.07
N VAL A 180 11.92 20.87 -3.53
CA VAL A 180 11.21 19.65 -3.93
C VAL A 180 10.50 19.02 -2.73
N ILE A 181 11.20 18.84 -1.61
CA ILE A 181 10.59 18.20 -0.42
C ILE A 181 9.49 19.07 0.20
N VAL A 182 9.70 20.39 0.28
CA VAL A 182 8.69 21.33 0.76
C VAL A 182 7.44 21.28 -0.13
N ASN A 183 7.61 21.32 -1.46
CA ASN A 183 6.50 21.22 -2.39
C ASN A 183 5.73 19.90 -2.23
N ARG A 184 6.44 18.79 -1.96
CA ARG A 184 5.81 17.48 -1.74
C ARG A 184 5.03 17.41 -0.43
N VAL A 185 5.60 17.94 0.65
CA VAL A 185 4.90 18.06 1.94
C VAL A 185 3.66 18.95 1.81
N TRP A 186 3.80 20.07 1.09
CA TRP A 186 2.68 20.95 0.77
C TRP A 186 1.59 20.23 -0.02
N GLN A 187 1.97 19.52 -1.07
CA GLN A 187 1.07 18.71 -1.89
C GLN A 187 0.30 17.68 -1.05
N HIS A 188 0.94 17.02 -0.08
CA HIS A 188 0.24 16.06 0.78
C HIS A 188 -0.83 16.70 1.68
N HIS A 189 -0.66 17.97 2.06
CA HIS A 189 -1.61 18.69 2.89
C HIS A 189 -2.74 19.35 2.09
N PHE A 190 -2.41 19.93 0.93
CA PHE A 190 -3.35 20.70 0.10
C PHE A 190 -3.82 19.94 -1.16
N GLY A 191 -3.38 18.70 -1.38
CA GLY A 191 -3.68 17.88 -2.56
C GLY A 191 -2.91 18.27 -3.83
N LYS A 192 -2.55 19.55 -3.97
CA LYS A 192 -1.75 20.10 -5.09
C LYS A 192 -0.52 20.83 -4.54
N GLY A 193 0.63 20.61 -5.18
CA GLY A 193 1.86 21.34 -4.86
C GLY A 193 1.77 22.81 -5.27
N LEU A 194 2.63 23.65 -4.69
CA LEU A 194 2.88 25.01 -5.17
C LEU A 194 3.40 24.97 -6.61
N VAL A 195 4.26 24.00 -6.92
CA VAL A 195 4.61 23.60 -8.27
C VAL A 195 3.76 22.38 -8.64
N GLY A 196 2.92 22.53 -9.67
CA GLY A 196 2.01 21.48 -10.11
C GLY A 196 2.72 20.22 -10.62
N THR A 197 3.90 20.37 -11.22
CA THR A 197 4.75 19.27 -11.68
C THR A 197 5.69 18.81 -10.58
N THR A 198 5.20 17.95 -9.70
CA THR A 198 5.86 17.61 -8.42
C THR A 198 7.23 16.93 -8.57
N ASN A 199 7.47 16.25 -9.69
CA ASN A 199 8.77 15.64 -10.02
C ASN A 199 9.63 16.46 -11.00
N ASN A 200 9.14 17.61 -11.50
CA ASN A 200 9.86 18.39 -12.52
C ASN A 200 9.87 19.89 -12.15
N PHE A 201 11.04 20.35 -11.71
CA PHE A 201 11.34 21.76 -11.39
C PHE A 201 12.24 22.41 -12.46
N GLY A 202 12.46 21.75 -13.59
CA GLY A 202 13.20 22.30 -14.73
C GLY A 202 12.33 23.17 -15.63
N LEU A 203 12.88 23.60 -16.77
CA LEU A 203 12.19 24.45 -17.76
C LEU A 203 10.86 23.88 -18.29
N LEU A 204 10.78 22.54 -18.37
CA LEU A 204 9.58 21.85 -18.84
C LEU A 204 8.55 21.63 -17.71
N GLY A 205 8.86 22.08 -16.49
CA GLY A 205 7.96 22.06 -15.34
C GLY A 205 6.99 23.23 -15.35
N ALA A 206 5.94 23.14 -14.52
CA ALA A 206 5.04 24.24 -14.27
C ALA A 206 5.71 25.31 -13.39
N GLU A 207 5.38 26.57 -13.61
CA GLU A 207 5.82 27.64 -12.71
C GLU A 207 5.12 27.51 -11.33
N PRO A 208 5.81 27.88 -10.23
CA PRO A 208 5.20 27.90 -8.90
C PRO A 208 4.05 28.91 -8.85
N THR A 209 2.92 28.55 -8.23
CA THR A 209 1.82 29.49 -7.99
C THR A 209 2.23 30.62 -7.04
N HIS A 210 3.04 30.30 -6.03
CA HIS A 210 3.55 31.24 -5.03
C HIS A 210 5.06 31.05 -4.87
N PRO A 211 5.90 31.65 -5.73
CA PRO A 211 7.35 31.44 -5.73
C PRO A 211 8.02 31.93 -4.45
N GLU A 212 7.63 33.10 -3.94
CA GLU A 212 8.19 33.67 -2.71
C GLU A 212 7.89 32.79 -1.48
N LEU A 213 6.69 32.23 -1.41
CA LEU A 213 6.30 31.31 -0.34
C LEU A 213 7.11 30.01 -0.40
N LEU A 214 7.29 29.45 -1.60
CA LEU A 214 8.10 28.24 -1.78
C LEU A 214 9.54 28.47 -1.35
N ASP A 215 10.12 29.60 -1.74
CA ASP A 215 11.50 29.96 -1.40
C ASP A 215 11.67 30.21 0.09
N TRP A 216 10.72 30.91 0.71
CA TRP A 216 10.71 31.14 2.15
C TRP A 216 10.60 29.82 2.92
N LEU A 217 9.68 28.93 2.54
CA LEU A 217 9.53 27.63 3.19
C LEU A 217 10.77 26.74 3.01
N ALA A 218 11.43 26.80 1.85
CA ALA A 218 12.67 26.08 1.59
C ALA A 218 13.81 26.57 2.48
N CYS A 219 14.02 27.89 2.59
CA CYS A 219 15.01 28.46 3.49
C CYS A 219 14.70 28.10 4.95
N TRP A 220 13.45 28.30 5.37
CA TRP A 220 13.02 27.97 6.74
C TRP A 220 13.26 26.49 7.07
N PHE A 221 13.04 25.59 6.11
CA PHE A 221 13.25 24.16 6.30
C PHE A 221 14.72 23.80 6.51
N ILE A 222 15.63 24.43 5.77
CA ILE A 222 17.08 24.31 5.95
C ILE A 222 17.48 24.84 7.33
N ASP A 223 17.10 26.09 7.65
CA ASP A 223 17.42 26.77 8.92
C ASP A 223 16.92 26.01 10.16
N ASN A 224 15.86 25.20 10.01
CA ASN A 224 15.27 24.40 11.08
C ASN A 224 15.83 22.96 11.18
N GLY A 225 16.93 22.68 10.50
CA GLY A 225 17.64 21.41 10.53
C GLY A 225 16.91 20.31 9.78
N TRP A 226 16.29 20.62 8.64
CA TRP A 226 15.63 19.66 7.75
C TRP A 226 14.53 18.82 8.43
N SER A 227 13.92 19.35 9.50
CA SER A 227 12.97 18.62 10.32
C SER A 227 11.56 18.59 9.70
N LEU A 228 11.19 17.46 9.10
CA LEU A 228 9.84 17.27 8.54
C LEU A 228 8.74 17.51 9.58
N LYS A 229 8.96 17.10 10.84
CA LYS A 229 7.98 17.31 11.92
C LYS A 229 7.72 18.81 12.17
N LYS A 230 8.77 19.63 12.19
CA LYS A 230 8.63 21.09 12.34
C LYS A 230 7.91 21.68 11.13
N LEU A 231 8.27 21.27 9.91
CA LEU A 231 7.61 21.72 8.68
C LEU A 231 6.12 21.39 8.64
N HIS A 232 5.76 20.14 8.97
CA HIS A 232 4.35 19.76 9.08
C HIS A 232 3.63 20.63 10.10
N ARG A 233 4.22 20.85 11.29
CA ARG A 233 3.63 21.70 12.34
C ARG A 233 3.37 23.11 11.81
N LEU A 234 4.38 23.74 11.19
CA LEU A 234 4.26 25.09 10.62
C LEU A 234 3.08 25.19 9.65
N ILE A 235 2.98 24.25 8.72
CA ILE A 235 1.90 24.23 7.71
C ILE A 235 0.54 24.03 8.38
N VAL A 236 0.37 23.04 9.26
CA VAL A 236 -0.95 22.74 9.85
C VAL A 236 -1.42 23.80 10.86
N THR A 237 -0.50 24.60 11.41
CA THR A 237 -0.83 25.75 12.26
C THR A 237 -1.04 27.05 11.48
N SER A 238 -0.83 27.05 10.16
CA SER A 238 -1.03 28.24 9.34
C SER A 238 -2.52 28.60 9.20
N ALA A 239 -2.80 29.89 9.06
CA ALA A 239 -4.16 30.37 8.76
C ALA A 239 -4.71 29.74 7.48
N THR A 240 -3.86 29.55 6.45
CA THR A 240 -4.21 28.93 5.17
C THR A 240 -4.71 27.49 5.33
N TYR A 241 -4.03 26.67 6.14
CA TYR A 241 -4.46 25.28 6.38
C TYR A 241 -5.73 25.20 7.24
N GLN A 242 -5.94 26.17 8.13
CA GLN A 242 -7.09 26.23 9.04
C GLN A 242 -8.33 26.86 8.41
N GLN A 243 -8.26 27.30 7.14
CA GLN A 243 -9.41 27.83 6.43
C GLN A 243 -10.56 26.81 6.34
N SER A 244 -11.78 27.33 6.24
CA SER A 244 -12.94 26.47 6.00
C SER A 244 -12.92 25.92 4.57
N SER A 245 -13.53 24.75 4.38
CA SER A 245 -13.80 24.18 3.04
C SER A 245 -15.12 24.70 2.45
N TRP A 246 -15.74 25.70 3.06
CA TRP A 246 -17.00 26.28 2.58
C TRP A 246 -16.80 26.90 1.20
N GLN A 247 -17.74 26.64 0.29
CA GLN A 247 -17.65 27.10 -1.09
C GLN A 247 -18.63 28.25 -1.30
N ASP A 248 -18.10 29.47 -1.35
CA ASP A 248 -18.84 30.62 -1.85
C ASP A 248 -18.83 30.63 -3.37
N ARG A 249 -20.02 30.72 -3.98
CA ARG A 249 -20.20 30.77 -5.44
C ARG A 249 -19.45 31.93 -6.09
N ALA A 250 -19.35 33.08 -5.42
CA ALA A 250 -18.62 34.23 -5.95
C ALA A 250 -17.12 33.95 -6.05
N ILE A 251 -16.54 33.29 -5.05
CA ILE A 251 -15.13 32.91 -4.99
C ILE A 251 -14.83 31.82 -6.01
N VAL A 252 -15.67 30.78 -6.10
CA VAL A 252 -15.49 29.67 -7.05
C VAL A 252 -15.53 30.16 -8.51
N ARG A 253 -16.34 31.17 -8.83
CA ARG A 253 -16.36 31.77 -10.17
C ARG A 253 -15.05 32.48 -10.54
N ARG A 254 -14.33 33.04 -9.55
CA ARG A 254 -13.05 33.74 -9.78
C ARG A 254 -11.86 32.77 -9.78
N ASP A 255 -11.88 31.77 -8.91
CA ASP A 255 -10.82 30.76 -8.80
C ASP A 255 -11.41 29.36 -8.53
N ALA A 256 -11.87 28.74 -9.62
CA ALA A 256 -12.42 27.39 -9.58
C ALA A 256 -11.35 26.37 -9.15
N ALA A 257 -10.12 26.53 -9.66
CA ALA A 257 -8.99 25.64 -9.41
C ALA A 257 -8.36 25.81 -8.01
N ASN A 258 -8.78 26.83 -7.25
CA ASN A 258 -8.28 27.16 -5.92
C ASN A 258 -6.76 27.38 -5.89
N HIS A 259 -6.21 28.02 -6.93
CA HIS A 259 -4.79 28.37 -6.99
C HIS A 259 -4.39 29.34 -5.87
N MET A 260 -5.27 30.28 -5.51
CA MET A 260 -5.04 31.28 -4.46
C MET A 260 -5.30 30.76 -3.05
N LEU A 261 -5.71 29.48 -2.90
CA LEU A 261 -5.99 28.84 -1.61
C LEU A 261 -6.93 29.69 -0.76
N THR A 262 -8.07 30.07 -1.34
CA THR A 262 -9.12 30.85 -0.66
C THR A 262 -9.99 29.96 0.23
N ARG A 263 -9.87 28.65 0.09
CA ARG A 263 -10.58 27.62 0.84
C ARG A 263 -9.69 26.39 1.02
N MET A 264 -9.95 25.62 2.07
CA MET A 264 -9.30 24.31 2.23
C MET A 264 -9.92 23.30 1.26
N PRO A 265 -9.13 22.66 0.37
CA PRO A 265 -9.67 21.67 -0.57
C PRO A 265 -10.23 20.45 0.18
N SER A 266 -11.37 19.97 -0.27
CA SER A 266 -11.91 18.67 0.18
C SER A 266 -11.28 17.57 -0.66
N SER A 267 -10.61 16.63 0.00
CA SER A 267 -9.94 15.50 -0.64
C SER A 267 -10.62 14.19 -0.31
N ARG A 268 -10.76 13.31 -1.31
CA ARG A 268 -11.12 11.91 -1.07
C ARG A 268 -10.04 11.24 -0.23
N LEU A 269 -10.42 10.34 0.68
CA LEU A 269 -9.45 9.49 1.36
C LEU A 269 -8.73 8.57 0.37
N GLU A 270 -7.43 8.39 0.59
CA GLU A 270 -6.63 7.38 -0.08
C GLU A 270 -6.99 5.98 0.42
N SER A 271 -6.51 4.95 -0.27
CA SER A 271 -6.81 3.55 0.06
C SER A 271 -6.46 3.15 1.50
N GLU A 272 -5.33 3.62 2.03
CA GLU A 272 -4.80 3.25 3.34
C GLU A 272 -5.60 3.94 4.47
N PRO A 273 -5.79 5.27 4.46
CA PRO A 273 -6.66 5.94 5.42
C PRO A 273 -8.11 5.50 5.34
N LEU A 274 -8.65 5.18 4.15
CA LEU A 274 -10.03 4.71 4.01
C LEU A 274 -10.25 3.41 4.79
N ARG A 275 -9.33 2.45 4.65
CA ARG A 275 -9.40 1.18 5.38
C ARG A 275 -9.17 1.37 6.87
N ASP A 276 -8.12 2.10 7.25
CA ASP A 276 -7.80 2.37 8.65
C ASP A 276 -8.94 3.11 9.35
N ALA A 277 -9.65 4.03 8.65
CA ALA A 277 -10.82 4.72 9.16
C ALA A 277 -11.98 3.75 9.44
N MET A 278 -12.26 2.80 8.55
CA MET A 278 -13.29 1.78 8.79
C MET A 278 -12.98 0.94 10.04
N LEU A 279 -11.73 0.53 10.22
CA LEU A 279 -11.30 -0.22 11.41
C LEU A 279 -11.33 0.62 12.69
N ALA A 280 -10.88 1.88 12.62
CA ALA A 280 -10.86 2.81 13.75
C ALA A 280 -12.29 3.11 14.21
N VAL A 281 -13.18 3.43 13.27
CA VAL A 281 -14.59 3.69 13.54
C VAL A 281 -15.30 2.44 14.02
N ALA A 282 -14.88 1.22 13.64
CA ALA A 282 -15.39 -0.02 14.23
C ALA A 282 -14.80 -0.37 15.61
N GLY A 283 -13.79 0.37 16.09
CA GLY A 283 -13.09 0.06 17.35
C GLY A 283 -12.19 -1.17 17.28
N ARG A 284 -11.82 -1.60 16.06
CA ARG A 284 -11.03 -2.82 15.81
C ARG A 284 -9.59 -2.55 15.42
N LEU A 285 -9.20 -1.29 15.22
CA LEU A 285 -7.87 -0.95 14.74
C LEU A 285 -6.79 -1.26 15.79
N ASP A 286 -5.84 -2.12 15.42
CA ASP A 286 -4.64 -2.38 16.20
C ASP A 286 -3.57 -1.30 15.93
N HIS A 287 -3.22 -0.56 16.97
CA HIS A 287 -2.23 0.52 16.96
C HIS A 287 -0.78 0.06 17.23
N ARG A 288 -0.52 -1.25 17.39
CA ARG A 288 0.83 -1.79 17.63
C ARG A 288 1.80 -1.42 16.50
N ARG A 289 2.90 -0.77 16.89
CA ARG A 289 3.98 -0.36 15.99
C ARG A 289 5.02 -1.47 15.82
N GLY A 290 5.46 -1.71 14.57
CA GLY A 290 6.52 -2.67 14.24
C GLY A 290 6.10 -4.14 14.30
N GLY A 291 6.90 -5.05 13.73
CA GLY A 291 6.53 -6.48 13.59
C GLY A 291 6.18 -6.85 12.14
N PRO A 292 6.00 -8.16 11.85
CA PRO A 292 5.95 -8.65 10.47
C PRO A 292 4.74 -8.13 9.71
N ALA A 293 4.94 -7.89 8.40
CA ALA A 293 3.84 -7.58 7.49
C ALA A 293 2.88 -8.77 7.40
N LYS A 294 1.59 -8.49 7.19
CA LYS A 294 0.56 -9.53 7.03
C LYS A 294 0.04 -9.51 5.60
N GLY A 295 -0.07 -10.69 4.99
CA GLY A 295 -0.49 -10.82 3.59
C GLY A 295 -2.01 -10.78 3.35
N ARG A 296 -2.84 -10.63 4.39
CA ARG A 296 -4.31 -10.65 4.28
C ARG A 296 -4.89 -9.31 4.74
N ASN A 297 -5.88 -8.80 3.99
CA ASN A 297 -6.47 -7.48 4.20
C ASN A 297 -7.45 -7.37 5.39
N ASP A 298 -7.91 -8.50 5.89
CA ASP A 298 -8.88 -8.63 6.97
C ASP A 298 -8.26 -8.50 8.37
N VAL A 299 -6.94 -8.45 8.46
CA VAL A 299 -6.24 -8.29 9.73
C VAL A 299 -6.58 -6.91 10.31
N PRO A 300 -6.91 -6.77 11.60
CA PRO A 300 -7.29 -5.49 12.23
C PRO A 300 -6.17 -4.43 12.29
N ARG A 301 -5.05 -4.64 11.60
CA ARG A 301 -3.85 -3.84 11.68
C ARG A 301 -3.88 -2.67 10.69
N ARG A 302 -3.17 -1.58 11.01
CA ARG A 302 -2.97 -0.45 10.10
C ARG A 302 -2.47 -0.90 8.73
N SER A 303 -2.99 -0.28 7.66
CA SER A 303 -2.65 -0.60 6.27
C SER A 303 -1.15 -0.51 5.96
N LEU A 304 -0.40 0.31 6.71
CA LEU A 304 1.06 0.37 6.65
C LEU A 304 1.76 -1.00 6.86
N TYR A 305 1.12 -1.92 7.59
CA TYR A 305 1.67 -3.25 7.89
C TYR A 305 1.08 -4.36 7.03
N ILE A 306 0.34 -4.02 5.98
CA ILE A 306 -0.14 -4.98 4.99
C ILE A 306 0.98 -5.20 3.97
N GLN A 307 1.20 -6.46 3.61
CA GLN A 307 2.19 -6.81 2.61
C GLN A 307 1.66 -6.45 1.21
N THR A 308 2.32 -5.49 0.56
CA THR A 308 2.08 -5.23 -0.87
C THR A 308 2.89 -6.20 -1.71
N ARG A 309 2.22 -6.95 -2.58
CA ARG A 309 2.87 -7.82 -3.57
C ARG A 309 2.85 -7.14 -4.92
N ARG A 310 4.01 -7.07 -5.58
CA ARG A 310 4.16 -6.36 -6.86
C ARG A 310 3.17 -6.85 -7.94
N PHE A 311 2.91 -8.15 -7.98
CA PHE A 311 2.04 -8.78 -8.99
C PHE A 311 0.57 -8.89 -8.59
N ASP A 312 0.22 -8.58 -7.33
CA ASP A 312 -1.15 -8.75 -6.85
C ASP A 312 -1.99 -7.52 -7.21
N ARG A 313 -2.70 -7.63 -8.35
CA ARG A 313 -3.55 -6.58 -8.89
C ARG A 313 -4.99 -6.63 -8.36
N ASN A 314 -5.36 -7.69 -7.65
CA ASN A 314 -6.71 -7.91 -7.12
C ASN A 314 -6.87 -7.37 -5.69
N ASP A 315 -5.96 -6.50 -5.27
CA ASP A 315 -6.00 -5.87 -3.96
C ASP A 315 -7.00 -4.71 -3.92
N TYR A 316 -7.70 -4.54 -2.79
CA TYR A 316 -8.57 -3.39 -2.54
C TYR A 316 -7.81 -2.08 -2.73
N ALA A 317 -6.51 -2.08 -2.40
CA ALA A 317 -5.66 -0.90 -2.49
C ALA A 317 -5.63 -0.34 -3.92
N MET A 318 -5.51 -1.20 -4.93
CA MET A 318 -5.52 -0.79 -6.34
C MET A 318 -6.86 -0.23 -6.77
N LEU A 319 -7.97 -0.80 -6.29
CA LEU A 319 -9.32 -0.29 -6.57
C LEU A 319 -9.51 1.14 -6.06
N PHE A 320 -8.86 1.52 -4.96
CA PHE A 320 -8.89 2.87 -4.37
C PHE A 320 -7.65 3.70 -4.68
N ASP A 321 -7.09 3.52 -5.88
CA ASP A 321 -6.00 4.33 -6.44
C ASP A 321 -4.73 4.42 -5.57
N CYS A 322 -4.35 3.33 -4.90
CA CYS A 322 -3.08 3.29 -4.18
C CYS A 322 -1.89 3.48 -5.13
N ALA A 323 -0.73 3.83 -4.58
CA ALA A 323 0.47 3.99 -5.40
C ALA A 323 0.88 2.64 -6.02
N ASN A 324 1.03 2.63 -7.35
CA ASN A 324 1.51 1.45 -8.06
C ASN A 324 2.94 1.10 -7.59
N PRO A 325 3.18 -0.11 -7.04
CA PRO A 325 4.50 -0.52 -6.54
C PRO A 325 5.54 -0.71 -7.65
N GLU A 326 5.13 -0.74 -8.92
CA GLU A 326 6.02 -0.91 -10.07
C GLU A 326 6.61 0.39 -10.59
N GLN A 327 6.08 1.55 -10.16
CA GLN A 327 6.39 2.85 -10.75
C GLN A 327 6.63 3.91 -9.68
N VAL A 328 7.39 4.94 -10.05
CA VAL A 328 7.56 6.13 -9.20
C VAL A 328 6.33 7.01 -9.34
N VAL A 329 5.50 7.05 -8.29
CA VAL A 329 4.28 7.85 -8.27
C VAL A 329 4.52 9.20 -7.59
N ALA A 330 4.45 10.28 -8.38
CA ALA A 330 4.57 11.66 -7.90
C ALA A 330 3.28 12.16 -7.24
N GLN A 331 2.16 11.85 -7.89
CA GLN A 331 0.81 12.17 -7.48
C GLN A 331 -0.06 10.98 -7.84
N ARG A 332 -0.91 10.54 -6.90
CA ARG A 332 -1.87 9.47 -7.15
C ARG A 332 -3.02 10.00 -8.00
N SER A 333 -3.48 9.20 -8.94
CA SER A 333 -4.75 9.46 -9.62
C SER A 333 -5.89 9.37 -8.61
N VAL A 334 -6.95 10.14 -8.81
CA VAL A 334 -8.18 10.02 -8.02
C VAL A 334 -9.27 9.64 -8.99
N SER A 335 -9.78 8.41 -8.88
CA SER A 335 -10.89 7.95 -9.68
C SER A 335 -12.16 7.85 -8.81
N ILE A 336 -13.31 8.07 -9.45
CA ILE A 336 -14.63 7.83 -8.84
C ILE A 336 -15.33 6.87 -9.78
N THR A 337 -15.30 5.59 -9.45
CA THR A 337 -15.81 4.52 -10.32
C THR A 337 -16.91 3.73 -9.63
N ALA A 338 -17.86 3.20 -10.42
CA ALA A 338 -18.93 2.36 -9.88
C ALA A 338 -18.40 1.12 -9.11
N PRO A 339 -17.32 0.44 -9.55
CA PRO A 339 -16.72 -0.66 -8.78
C PRO A 339 -16.28 -0.28 -7.36
N GLN A 340 -15.78 0.94 -7.13
CA GLN A 340 -15.42 1.40 -5.77
C GLN A 340 -16.66 1.49 -4.87
N ALA A 341 -17.77 2.02 -5.39
CA ALA A 341 -19.04 2.10 -4.66
C ALA A 341 -19.61 0.70 -4.39
N LEU A 342 -19.62 -0.18 -5.39
CA LEU A 342 -20.07 -1.56 -5.25
C LEU A 342 -19.22 -2.35 -4.26
N PHE A 343 -17.91 -2.10 -4.19
CA PHE A 343 -17.04 -2.67 -3.19
C PHE A 343 -17.46 -2.25 -1.78
N LEU A 344 -17.71 -0.96 -1.54
CA LEU A 344 -18.15 -0.47 -0.23
C LEU A 344 -19.51 -1.04 0.19
N LEU A 345 -20.40 -1.32 -0.76
CA LEU A 345 -21.71 -1.91 -0.48
C LEU A 345 -21.64 -3.42 -0.22
N ASN A 346 -20.83 -4.15 -0.99
CA ASN A 346 -20.94 -5.60 -1.07
C ASN A 346 -19.81 -6.37 -0.37
N ASN A 347 -18.64 -5.75 -0.20
CA ASN A 347 -17.45 -6.45 0.28
C ASN A 347 -17.63 -6.97 1.72
N THR A 348 -17.18 -8.20 1.97
CA THR A 348 -17.31 -8.89 3.26
C THR A 348 -16.60 -8.15 4.39
N PHE A 349 -15.41 -7.61 4.15
CA PHE A 349 -14.67 -6.81 5.13
C PHE A 349 -15.46 -5.56 5.52
N VAL A 350 -16.03 -4.83 4.56
CA VAL A 350 -16.81 -3.62 4.83
C VAL A 350 -18.08 -3.96 5.63
N LYS A 351 -18.80 -5.02 5.24
CA LYS A 351 -19.96 -5.53 5.99
C LYS A 351 -19.60 -5.94 7.42
N GLN A 352 -18.45 -6.55 7.63
CA GLN A 352 -17.97 -6.91 8.98
C GLN A 352 -17.67 -5.68 9.83
N GLN A 353 -17.09 -4.62 9.27
CA GLN A 353 -16.87 -3.37 10.01
C GLN A 353 -18.17 -2.63 10.29
N ALA A 354 -19.13 -2.64 9.36
CA ALA A 354 -20.45 -2.06 9.58
C ALA A 354 -21.20 -2.76 10.72
N LYS A 355 -21.20 -4.10 10.77
CA LYS A 355 -21.77 -4.87 11.89
C LYS A 355 -21.09 -4.55 13.22
N ALA A 356 -19.76 -4.43 13.22
CA ALA A 356 -18.98 -4.10 14.41
C ALA A 356 -19.31 -2.71 14.95
N LEU A 357 -19.40 -1.73 14.05
CA LEU A 357 -19.80 -0.38 14.38
C LEU A 357 -21.22 -0.36 14.97
N ALA A 358 -22.16 -1.07 14.35
CA ALA A 358 -23.53 -1.17 14.85
C ALA A 358 -23.58 -1.74 16.26
N ALA A 359 -22.88 -2.86 16.52
CA ALA A 359 -22.79 -3.46 17.85
C ALA A 359 -22.21 -2.48 18.88
N ARG A 360 -21.09 -1.81 18.55
CA ARG A 360 -20.47 -0.84 19.44
C ARG A 360 -21.40 0.33 19.77
N VAL A 361 -22.08 0.88 18.76
CA VAL A 361 -23.02 2.00 18.97
C VAL A 361 -24.20 1.55 19.83
N SER A 362 -24.73 0.34 19.62
CA SER A 362 -25.79 -0.21 20.47
C SER A 362 -25.35 -0.34 21.92
N GLU A 363 -24.14 -0.84 22.18
CA GLU A 363 -23.56 -0.93 23.53
C GLU A 363 -23.32 0.46 24.15
N GLU A 364 -22.83 1.44 23.37
CA GLU A 364 -22.65 2.82 23.81
C GLU A 364 -23.98 3.48 24.19
N VAL A 365 -25.04 3.26 23.40
CA VAL A 365 -26.38 3.78 23.68
C VAL A 365 -26.99 3.10 24.90
N GLN A 366 -26.85 1.79 25.07
CA GLN A 366 -27.32 1.08 26.26
C GLN A 366 -26.60 1.55 27.53
N ARG A 367 -25.29 1.76 27.46
CA ARG A 367 -24.49 2.31 28.57
C ARG A 367 -24.89 3.75 28.90
N ALA A 368 -25.22 4.56 27.90
CA ALA A 368 -25.69 5.94 28.08
C ALA A 368 -27.15 6.02 28.56
N GLY A 369 -28.00 5.06 28.17
CA GLY A 369 -29.41 4.94 28.54
C GLY A 369 -29.67 4.32 29.91
N GLY A 370 -28.62 3.99 30.68
CA GLY A 370 -28.72 3.57 32.08
C GLY A 370 -29.12 4.67 33.06
N HIS A 371 -29.22 5.93 32.60
CA HIS A 371 -29.99 6.95 33.28
C HIS A 371 -31.42 6.90 32.74
N GLY A 372 -32.33 6.29 33.51
CA GLY A 372 -33.66 5.90 33.07
C GLY A 372 -34.41 7.01 32.31
N CYS A 373 -34.68 6.73 31.04
CA CYS A 373 -35.80 7.38 30.36
C CYS A 373 -37.05 6.57 30.73
N SER A 374 -37.76 7.01 31.78
CA SER A 374 -39.06 6.47 32.13
C SER A 374 -40.04 6.69 30.98
N GLU A 375 -40.82 5.64 30.75
CA GLU A 375 -41.79 5.39 29.69
C GLU A 375 -42.97 6.38 29.71
N SER A 376 -42.75 7.67 29.43
CA SER A 376 -43.85 8.63 29.28
C SER A 376 -43.46 9.96 28.65
N THR A 377 -42.71 9.97 27.54
CA THR A 377 -42.75 11.16 26.67
C THR A 377 -42.48 10.83 25.21
N ASN A 378 -43.49 11.13 24.40
CA ASN A 378 -43.50 11.22 22.95
C ASN A 378 -42.15 11.74 22.40
N CYS A 379 -41.28 10.84 21.92
CA CYS A 379 -40.01 11.18 21.29
C CYS A 379 -40.22 11.61 19.83
N CYS A 380 -41.09 12.59 19.58
CA CYS A 380 -41.00 13.44 18.41
C CYS A 380 -40.19 14.66 18.82
N PHE A 381 -38.87 14.66 18.61
CA PHE A 381 -37.98 15.79 18.94
C PHE A 381 -38.47 17.11 18.30
N PRO A 382 -39.01 18.08 19.05
CA PRO A 382 -39.20 19.43 18.56
C PRO A 382 -38.05 20.28 19.11
N GLY A 383 -37.15 20.72 18.23
CA GLY A 383 -36.46 22.00 18.42
C GLY A 383 -35.40 22.14 19.53
N GLN A 384 -35.03 21.12 20.30
CA GLN A 384 -33.87 21.20 21.21
C GLN A 384 -32.72 20.35 20.70
N ARG A 385 -31.71 21.01 20.12
CA ARG A 385 -30.40 20.40 19.89
C ARG A 385 -29.84 20.00 21.26
N PRO A 386 -29.36 18.77 21.47
CA PRO A 386 -28.68 18.44 22.69
C PRO A 386 -27.46 19.36 22.81
N SER A 387 -27.43 20.19 23.85
CA SER A 387 -26.20 20.83 24.29
C SER A 387 -25.35 19.73 24.88
N TRP A 388 -24.50 19.11 24.07
CA TRP A 388 -23.42 18.34 24.66
C TRP A 388 -22.54 19.36 25.40
N ASN A 389 -22.23 19.07 26.65
CA ASN A 389 -21.36 19.92 27.44
C ASN A 389 -19.94 19.41 27.18
N TRP A 390 -19.23 20.00 26.22
CA TRP A 390 -17.80 19.79 26.06
C TRP A 390 -17.09 20.73 27.04
N PRO A 391 -16.30 20.24 28.01
CA PRO A 391 -15.43 21.13 28.75
C PRO A 391 -14.35 21.61 27.77
N LEU A 392 -14.21 22.94 27.67
CA LEU A 392 -13.29 23.75 26.86
C LEU A 392 -13.93 24.39 25.60
N LEU A 393 -13.92 25.73 25.62
CA LEU A 393 -14.33 26.71 24.59
C LEU A 393 -15.77 27.25 24.68
N LYS A 394 -16.10 27.92 25.79
CA LYS A 394 -16.98 29.11 25.76
C LYS A 394 -16.09 30.34 25.61
N ASN A 395 -15.84 30.77 24.36
CA ASN A 395 -15.52 32.16 24.03
C ASN A 395 -15.50 32.32 22.50
N SER A 396 -16.68 32.58 21.94
CA SER A 396 -16.83 33.29 20.67
C SER A 396 -18.24 33.84 20.57
N SER A 397 -18.33 35.16 20.37
CA SER A 397 -19.50 36.04 20.40
C SER A 397 -20.61 35.68 19.39
N PRO A 398 -21.87 36.17 19.59
CA PRO A 398 -23.02 35.75 18.80
C PRO A 398 -23.16 36.57 17.51
N VAL A 399 -23.41 35.92 16.37
CA VAL A 399 -23.90 36.57 15.14
C VAL A 399 -25.24 35.96 14.75
N HIS A 400 -26.18 36.84 14.40
CA HIS A 400 -27.63 36.70 14.30
C HIS A 400 -28.18 35.47 13.55
N ARG A 401 -29.28 34.92 14.09
CA ARG A 401 -30.16 33.95 13.45
C ARG A 401 -31.37 34.66 12.84
N THR A 402 -31.62 34.44 11.56
CA THR A 402 -32.95 34.56 10.94
C THR A 402 -33.21 33.30 10.13
N ALA A 403 -34.21 32.52 10.55
CA ALA A 403 -34.63 31.30 9.89
C ALA A 403 -36.02 31.53 9.28
N THR A 404 -36.12 31.44 7.95
CA THR A 404 -37.38 31.36 7.22
C THR A 404 -37.76 29.89 7.05
N ARG A 405 -39.00 29.56 7.40
CA ARG A 405 -39.59 28.21 7.42
C ARG A 405 -40.07 27.86 6.01
N VAL A 406 -39.67 26.71 5.45
CA VAL A 406 -40.32 26.09 4.28
C VAL A 406 -40.64 24.64 4.60
N GLY A 407 -41.88 24.26 4.32
CA GLY A 407 -42.57 23.06 4.78
C GLY A 407 -42.18 21.76 4.07
N THR A 408 -42.26 20.70 4.89
CA THR A 408 -42.82 19.34 4.67
C THR A 408 -42.70 18.61 3.33
N ASN A 409 -42.32 17.33 3.50
CA ASN A 409 -42.54 16.15 2.67
C ASN A 409 -41.44 15.75 1.67
N THR A 410 -40.53 14.89 2.13
CA THR A 410 -39.97 13.76 1.36
C THR A 410 -39.24 12.77 2.29
N PRO A 411 -39.50 11.44 2.21
CA PRO A 411 -38.87 10.44 3.06
C PRO A 411 -37.56 9.96 2.41
N ASN A 412 -36.51 10.77 2.43
CA ASN A 412 -35.18 10.34 1.96
C ASN A 412 -33.99 10.94 2.73
N CYS A 413 -34.25 11.67 3.83
CA CYS A 413 -33.20 12.35 4.60
C CYS A 413 -32.36 11.42 5.51
N CYS A 414 -32.83 10.20 5.81
CA CYS A 414 -32.13 9.32 6.75
C CYS A 414 -30.82 8.72 6.22
N TRP A 415 -30.61 8.65 4.90
CA TRP A 415 -29.39 8.07 4.32
C TRP A 415 -28.26 9.10 4.12
N GLN A 416 -28.59 10.38 3.93
CA GLN A 416 -27.59 11.45 3.77
C GLN A 416 -26.95 11.88 5.10
N ALA A 417 -27.67 11.78 6.22
CA ALA A 417 -27.18 12.18 7.54
C ALA A 417 -26.08 11.25 8.07
N THR A 418 -26.18 9.94 7.81
CA THR A 418 -25.22 8.92 8.27
C THR A 418 -23.85 9.08 7.61
N ASN A 419 -23.84 9.49 6.32
CA ASN A 419 -22.61 9.75 5.58
C ASN A 419 -21.92 11.08 5.94
N SER A 420 -22.62 12.06 6.52
CA SER A 420 -21.95 13.29 7.02
C SER A 420 -21.40 13.12 8.44
N PHE A 421 -22.02 12.28 9.26
CA PHE A 421 -21.59 12.04 10.65
C PHE A 421 -20.34 11.16 10.77
N MET A 422 -20.11 10.24 9.85
CA MET A 422 -18.93 9.36 9.86
C MET A 422 -17.61 10.13 9.70
N TRP A 423 -17.66 11.36 9.16
CA TRP A 423 -16.49 12.09 8.67
C TRP A 423 -16.02 13.23 9.59
N SER A 424 -16.78 13.57 10.63
CA SER A 424 -16.38 14.60 11.60
C SER A 424 -15.51 14.07 12.74
N ARG A 425 -15.53 12.75 13.00
CA ARG A 425 -14.87 12.12 14.17
C ARG A 425 -13.40 11.72 13.92
N VAL A 426 -12.94 11.63 12.68
CA VAL A 426 -11.55 11.21 12.34
C VAL A 426 -10.52 12.34 12.56
N ARG A 427 -10.94 13.60 12.66
CA ARG A 427 -10.02 14.76 12.66
C ARG A 427 -9.48 15.21 14.02
N ARG A 428 -9.79 14.50 15.13
CA ARG A 428 -9.56 15.04 16.49
C ARG A 428 -8.90 14.09 17.50
N LEU A 429 -7.99 13.23 17.03
CA LEU A 429 -7.13 12.41 17.89
C LEU A 429 -5.65 12.66 17.58
N ALA A 430 -5.18 13.89 17.82
CA ALA A 430 -3.77 14.17 18.11
C ALA A 430 -3.63 15.61 18.66
N PHE A 431 -2.81 15.73 19.72
CA PHE A 431 -2.28 16.96 20.33
C PHE A 431 -3.12 17.65 21.41
N HIS A 432 -2.70 17.46 22.66
CA HIS A 432 -2.94 18.36 23.79
C HIS A 432 -1.63 19.07 24.14
N GLY A 433 -1.68 20.40 24.28
CA GLY A 433 -0.61 21.26 24.76
C GLY A 433 -1.11 22.72 24.75
N PRO A 434 -0.93 23.51 25.83
CA PRO A 434 -1.58 24.81 25.97
C PRO A 434 -0.91 25.87 25.10
N ALA A 435 -1.72 26.68 24.41
CA ALA A 435 -1.26 27.85 23.68
C ALA A 435 -1.44 29.09 24.57
N LEU A 436 -0.31 29.71 24.94
CA LEU A 436 -0.27 31.09 25.41
C LEU A 436 -0.44 32.00 24.20
N VAL A 437 -1.49 32.82 24.22
CA VAL A 437 -1.72 33.88 23.24
C VAL A 437 -0.77 35.02 23.56
N THR A 438 0.20 35.28 22.68
CA THR A 438 0.97 36.52 22.71
C THR A 438 0.91 37.14 21.32
N SER A 439 0.23 38.27 21.22
CA SER A 439 0.22 39.12 20.04
C SER A 439 1.62 39.67 19.82
N LEU A 440 2.33 39.20 18.79
CA LEU A 440 3.59 39.81 18.35
C LEU A 440 3.35 40.56 17.05
N ARG A 441 3.35 41.89 17.19
CA ARG A 441 3.52 42.85 16.10
C ARG A 441 4.83 42.55 15.37
N TRP A 442 4.78 42.66 14.04
CA TRP A 442 5.97 42.67 13.18
C TRP A 442 6.96 43.75 13.65
N SER A 443 8.17 43.32 14.04
CA SER A 443 9.35 44.17 14.08
C SER A 443 10.40 43.60 13.14
N SER A 444 10.79 44.39 12.14
CA SER A 444 11.92 44.17 11.26
C SER A 444 13.22 44.03 12.07
N ALA A 445 13.89 42.88 11.99
CA ALA A 445 15.28 42.73 12.40
C ALA A 445 16.04 41.92 11.34
N ARG A 446 17.18 42.48 10.94
CA ARG A 446 18.07 42.11 9.84
C ARG A 446 18.87 40.85 10.16
N GLY A 447 19.23 40.09 9.12
CA GLY A 447 20.61 39.62 8.98
C GLY A 447 20.89 38.11 8.98
N SER A 448 20.46 37.39 7.95
CA SER A 448 21.28 36.37 7.29
C SER A 448 20.84 36.27 5.82
N ALA A 449 21.76 36.57 4.92
CA ALA A 449 21.47 36.79 3.51
C ALA A 449 21.28 35.47 2.75
N CYS A 450 20.05 34.95 2.71
CA CYS A 450 19.60 34.18 1.56
C CYS A 450 19.17 35.18 0.49
N SER A 451 20.09 35.53 -0.41
CA SER A 451 19.81 36.37 -1.58
C SER A 451 18.63 35.80 -2.38
N PRO A 452 17.75 36.63 -2.98
CA PRO A 452 16.70 36.12 -3.85
C PRO A 452 17.34 35.46 -5.09
N PHE A 453 17.49 34.13 -5.05
CA PHE A 453 18.04 33.30 -6.12
C PHE A 453 17.10 33.15 -7.32
N THR A 454 16.09 34.01 -7.43
CA THR A 454 15.29 34.25 -8.65
C THR A 454 16.18 34.50 -9.87
N THR A 455 17.42 34.95 -9.66
CA THR A 455 18.45 35.14 -10.70
C THR A 455 18.96 33.83 -11.29
N LEU A 456 19.02 32.73 -10.54
CA LEU A 456 19.49 31.45 -11.08
C LEU A 456 18.48 30.87 -12.08
N VAL A 457 17.19 31.07 -11.83
CA VAL A 457 16.11 30.72 -12.78
C VAL A 457 16.05 31.72 -13.94
N ARG A 458 16.35 33.02 -13.74
CA ARG A 458 16.48 33.97 -14.86
C ARG A 458 17.67 33.67 -15.77
N ARG A 459 18.71 32.98 -15.31
CA ARG A 459 19.83 32.51 -16.15
C ARG A 459 19.41 31.38 -17.10
N TRP A 460 18.24 30.77 -16.90
CA TRP A 460 17.62 29.85 -17.87
C TRP A 460 16.82 30.57 -18.97
N ARG A 461 16.72 31.91 -18.94
CA ARG A 461 16.04 32.74 -19.96
C ARG A 461 17.00 33.44 -20.94
N ARG A 462 18.26 33.02 -21.05
CA ARG A 462 19.16 33.43 -22.14
C ARG A 462 19.91 32.24 -22.71
#